data_AF-A0A494J8F8-F1
#
_entry.id   AF-A0A494J8F8-F1
#
_cell.length_a   1.000
_cell.length_b   1.000
_cell.length_c   1.000
_cell.angle_alpha   90.00
_cell.angle_beta   90.00
_cell.angle_gamma   90.00
#
_symmetry.space_group_name_H-M   'P 1'
#
loop_
_entity.id
_entity.type
_entity.pdbx_description
1 polymer ?
#
loop_
_entity_poly.entity_id
_entity_poly.type
_entity_poly.pdbx_seq_one_letter_code
_entity_poly.pdbx_strand_id
1 'polypeptide(L)'
;MKKINYMYENFPYLSDLITAIENIGDNYCKWDYKASIQQIERVFAYELYYQLKLISHTSPNYQEINFNGEISKKISAEINTLHTGITIESKYVSPDLVLHKQQIDSSTINQKLIIEIKAGNKSNKQIAKDILKLNYGIETLNFEFGVFISINTRFTTINSKLKKIFINKDRLNQEETSRFSKIIIVNYNNEIIECKSLYEILEID
;
A
#
# COMPACT_ATOMS: atom_id res chain seq x y z
N MET A 1 -10.50 12.89 -15.57
CA MET A 1 -9.56 12.52 -16.66
C MET A 1 -8.91 11.20 -16.27
N LYS A 2 -9.37 10.09 -16.86
CA LYS A 2 -8.96 8.70 -16.53
C LYS A 2 -7.64 8.35 -17.23
N LYS A 3 -6.49 8.62 -16.59
CA LYS A 3 -5.15 8.40 -17.17
C LYS A 3 -4.35 7.24 -16.53
N ILE A 4 -4.94 6.48 -15.61
CA ILE A 4 -4.19 5.64 -14.68
C ILE A 4 -4.01 4.19 -15.20
N ASN A 5 -4.92 3.70 -16.04
CA ASN A 5 -4.92 2.30 -16.47
C ASN A 5 -3.63 1.84 -17.18
N TYR A 6 -2.94 2.71 -17.91
CA TYR A 6 -1.80 2.30 -18.74
C TYR A 6 -0.53 1.90 -17.95
N MET A 7 -0.33 2.38 -16.72
CA MET A 7 0.93 2.14 -15.99
C MET A 7 1.07 0.71 -15.45
N TYR A 8 -0.05 0.00 -15.25
CA TYR A 8 -0.05 -1.31 -14.57
C TYR A 8 -0.78 -2.40 -15.37
N GLU A 9 -0.95 -2.23 -16.68
CA GLU A 9 -1.63 -3.23 -17.54
C GLU A 9 -0.95 -4.60 -17.47
N ASN A 10 0.37 -4.63 -17.26
CA ASN A 10 1.15 -5.86 -17.12
C ASN A 10 1.08 -6.48 -15.70
N PHE A 11 0.45 -5.80 -14.74
CA PHE A 11 0.32 -6.22 -13.35
C PHE A 11 -1.16 -6.29 -12.97
N PRO A 12 -1.86 -7.40 -13.31
CA PRO A 12 -3.32 -7.48 -13.23
C PRO A 12 -3.86 -7.15 -11.83
N TYR A 13 -3.20 -7.63 -10.76
CA TYR A 13 -3.63 -7.35 -9.39
C TYR A 13 -3.54 -5.87 -9.00
N LEU A 14 -2.53 -5.14 -9.50
CA LEU A 14 -2.44 -3.69 -9.29
C LEU A 14 -3.48 -2.94 -10.10
N SER A 15 -3.69 -3.32 -11.36
CA SER A 15 -4.73 -2.74 -12.22
C SER A 15 -6.12 -2.92 -11.61
N ASP A 16 -6.41 -4.12 -11.11
CA ASP A 16 -7.67 -4.46 -10.45
C ASP A 16 -7.82 -3.71 -9.11
N LEU A 17 -6.73 -3.49 -8.37
CA LEU A 17 -6.73 -2.65 -7.17
C LEU A 17 -7.11 -1.20 -7.49
N ILE A 18 -6.51 -0.60 -8.51
CA ILE A 18 -6.84 0.77 -8.93
C ILE A 18 -8.29 0.84 -9.39
N THR A 19 -8.74 -0.12 -10.20
CA THR A 19 -10.14 -0.22 -10.64
C THR A 19 -11.10 -0.32 -9.44
N ALA A 20 -10.75 -1.12 -8.43
CA ALA A 20 -11.54 -1.21 -7.21
C ALA A 20 -11.63 0.13 -6.46
N ILE A 21 -10.52 0.86 -6.36
CA ILE A 21 -10.50 2.20 -5.73
C ILE A 21 -11.35 3.20 -6.52
N GLU A 22 -11.31 3.17 -7.86
CA GLU A 22 -12.14 4.03 -8.72
C GLU A 22 -13.64 3.81 -8.51
N ASN A 23 -14.05 2.61 -8.10
CA ASN A 23 -15.45 2.28 -7.83
C ASN A 23 -15.90 2.63 -6.40
N ILE A 24 -15.01 3.09 -5.52
CA ILE A 24 -15.37 3.48 -4.16
C ILE A 24 -16.06 4.83 -4.19
N GLY A 25 -17.30 4.90 -3.68
CA GLY A 25 -18.02 6.15 -3.54
C GLY A 25 -17.36 7.11 -2.53
N ASP A 26 -17.46 8.41 -2.79
CA ASP A 26 -16.86 9.46 -1.96
C ASP A 26 -17.36 9.44 -0.49
N ASN A 27 -18.56 8.90 -0.25
CA ASN A 27 -19.15 8.68 1.07
C ASN A 27 -18.38 7.66 1.94
N TYR A 28 -17.57 6.78 1.34
CA TYR A 28 -16.69 5.86 2.06
C TYR A 28 -15.35 6.51 2.41
N CYS A 29 -15.03 7.64 1.80
CA CYS A 29 -13.84 8.41 2.08
C CYS A 29 -14.10 9.49 3.14
N LYS A 30 -15.34 9.96 3.29
CA LYS A 30 -15.70 11.06 4.19
C LYS A 30 -16.92 10.65 5.03
N TRP A 31 -16.71 10.49 6.34
CA TRP A 31 -17.81 10.30 7.27
C TRP A 31 -17.87 11.45 8.27
N ASP A 32 -18.87 12.29 8.10
CA ASP A 32 -19.16 13.39 9.01
C ASP A 32 -19.73 12.85 10.33
N TYR A 33 -19.03 13.09 11.43
CA TYR A 33 -19.48 12.80 12.78
C TYR A 33 -19.21 13.99 13.70
N LYS A 34 -20.29 14.62 14.19
CA LYS A 34 -20.23 15.74 15.16
C LYS A 34 -19.19 16.80 14.78
N ALA A 35 -19.25 17.29 13.54
CA ALA A 35 -18.32 18.27 12.95
C ALA A 35 -16.86 17.81 12.81
N SER A 36 -16.60 16.50 12.84
CA SER A 36 -15.29 15.88 12.61
C SER A 36 -15.39 14.71 11.63
N ILE A 37 -14.31 14.40 10.92
CA ILE A 37 -14.24 13.22 10.05
C ILE A 37 -13.77 12.02 10.90
N GLN A 38 -14.62 11.01 11.11
CA GLN A 38 -14.31 9.88 11.99
C GLN A 38 -14.04 8.58 11.21
N GLN A 39 -12.96 7.86 11.59
CA GLN A 39 -12.62 6.47 11.21
C GLN A 39 -12.86 6.06 9.75
N ILE A 40 -12.54 6.96 8.83
CA ILE A 40 -12.65 6.74 7.38
C ILE A 40 -11.70 5.65 6.86
N GLU A 41 -10.60 5.34 7.57
CA GLU A 41 -9.64 4.29 7.15
C GLU A 41 -10.31 2.91 7.06
N ARG A 42 -11.02 2.49 8.11
CA ARG A 42 -11.64 1.15 8.15
C ARG A 42 -12.84 1.03 7.22
N VAL A 43 -13.64 2.09 7.12
CA VAL A 43 -14.78 2.14 6.20
C VAL A 43 -14.29 2.03 4.76
N PHE A 44 -13.28 2.81 4.40
CA PHE A 44 -12.63 2.71 3.09
C PHE A 44 -12.03 1.32 2.85
N ALA A 45 -11.34 0.74 3.83
CA ALA A 45 -10.73 -0.58 3.70
C ALA A 45 -11.76 -1.69 3.44
N TYR A 46 -12.91 -1.67 4.13
CA TYR A 46 -13.98 -2.64 3.90
C TYR A 46 -14.67 -2.48 2.56
N GLU A 47 -14.89 -1.25 2.11
CA GLU A 47 -15.43 -1.00 0.77
C GLU A 47 -14.44 -1.43 -0.32
N LEU A 48 -13.16 -1.10 -0.15
CA LEU A 48 -12.10 -1.57 -1.05
C LEU A 48 -12.05 -3.10 -1.12
N TYR A 49 -12.13 -3.77 0.03
CA TYR A 49 -12.21 -5.23 0.08
C TYR A 49 -13.43 -5.76 -0.70
N TYR A 50 -14.60 -5.14 -0.52
CA TYR A 50 -15.82 -5.51 -1.24
C TYR A 50 -15.69 -5.33 -2.75
N GLN A 51 -15.19 -4.18 -3.22
CA GLN A 51 -14.97 -3.91 -4.65
C GLN A 51 -13.98 -4.91 -5.27
N LEU A 52 -12.88 -5.20 -4.58
CA LEU A 52 -11.91 -6.23 -4.98
C LEU A 52 -12.56 -7.62 -5.06
N LYS A 53 -13.43 -7.97 -4.10
CA LYS A 53 -14.17 -9.24 -4.11
C LYS A 53 -15.09 -9.34 -5.33
N LEU A 54 -15.77 -8.27 -5.72
CA LEU A 54 -16.60 -8.25 -6.93
C LEU A 54 -15.76 -8.52 -8.18
N ILE A 55 -14.62 -7.83 -8.34
CA ILE A 55 -13.70 -8.04 -9.47
C ILE A 55 -13.21 -9.49 -9.49
N SER A 56 -12.80 -10.02 -8.33
CA SER A 56 -12.26 -11.38 -8.22
C SER A 56 -13.20 -12.49 -8.68
N HIS A 57 -14.51 -12.31 -8.55
CA HIS A 57 -15.49 -13.30 -9.01
C HIS A 57 -15.58 -13.42 -10.53
N THR A 58 -15.11 -12.40 -11.25
CA THR A 58 -15.20 -12.33 -12.71
C THR A 58 -13.86 -12.62 -13.41
N SER A 59 -12.75 -12.66 -12.65
CA SER A 59 -11.41 -12.74 -13.21
C SER A 59 -10.75 -14.11 -12.90
N PRO A 60 -10.25 -14.84 -13.92
CA PRO A 60 -9.60 -16.13 -13.72
C PRO A 60 -8.29 -16.02 -12.93
N ASN A 61 -7.69 -14.82 -12.85
CA ASN A 61 -6.45 -14.57 -12.11
C ASN A 61 -6.58 -14.81 -10.59
N TYR A 62 -7.80 -15.02 -10.07
CA TYR A 62 -8.09 -15.12 -8.64
C TYR A 62 -8.52 -16.51 -8.16
N GLN A 63 -8.49 -17.55 -9.01
CA GLN A 63 -8.99 -18.89 -8.63
C GLN A 63 -8.35 -19.46 -7.36
N GLU A 64 -7.11 -19.08 -7.04
CA GLU A 64 -6.41 -19.48 -5.82
C GLU A 64 -5.95 -18.29 -4.98
N ILE A 65 -6.39 -17.07 -5.28
CA ILE A 65 -5.95 -15.86 -4.56
C ILE A 65 -7.06 -15.41 -3.61
N ASN A 66 -6.72 -15.37 -2.34
CA ASN A 66 -7.57 -14.88 -1.28
C ASN A 66 -7.29 -13.40 -0.98
N PHE A 67 -8.36 -12.72 -0.60
CA PHE A 67 -8.31 -11.39 0.00
C PHE A 67 -8.56 -11.55 1.48
N ASN A 68 -7.68 -11.00 2.32
CA ASN A 68 -7.92 -11.01 3.75
C ASN A 68 -7.52 -9.67 4.35
N GLY A 69 -8.31 -9.21 5.33
CA GLY A 69 -7.97 -8.05 6.15
C GLY A 69 -7.27 -8.44 7.44
N GLU A 70 -6.48 -7.52 7.98
CA GLU A 70 -5.89 -7.57 9.32
C GLU A 70 -5.15 -8.89 9.66
N ILE A 71 -4.44 -9.51 8.69
CA ILE A 71 -3.65 -10.72 8.96
C ILE A 71 -2.33 -10.34 9.65
N SER A 72 -2.26 -10.60 10.95
CA SER A 72 -0.99 -10.49 11.68
C SER A 72 -0.01 -11.60 11.30
N LYS A 73 1.19 -11.21 10.85
CA LYS A 73 2.34 -12.11 10.62
C LYS A 73 3.42 -11.81 11.65
N LYS A 74 3.96 -12.85 12.28
CA LYS A 74 5.08 -12.71 13.22
C LYS A 74 6.33 -12.27 12.47
N ILE A 75 7.03 -11.30 13.03
CA ILE A 75 8.31 -10.84 12.52
C ILE A 75 9.37 -11.89 12.88
N SER A 76 10.04 -12.41 11.87
CA SER A 76 11.07 -13.46 12.00
C SER A 76 12.49 -12.92 11.90
N ALA A 77 12.66 -11.67 11.45
CA ALA A 77 13.94 -10.99 11.29
C ALA A 77 13.80 -9.50 11.63
N GLU A 78 14.91 -8.82 11.91
CA GLU A 78 14.88 -7.37 12.09
C GLU A 78 14.36 -6.68 10.82
N ILE A 79 13.51 -5.67 10.98
CA ILE A 79 13.02 -4.91 9.84
C ILE A 79 14.12 -3.95 9.39
N ASN A 80 14.54 -4.10 8.13
CA ASN A 80 15.45 -3.14 7.50
C ASN A 80 14.86 -1.72 7.58
N THR A 81 15.61 -0.81 8.21
CA THR A 81 15.16 0.57 8.47
C THR A 81 15.31 1.50 7.27
N LEU A 82 15.90 1.04 6.16
CA LEU A 82 16.13 1.79 4.91
C LEU A 82 16.79 3.16 5.17
N HIS A 83 17.74 3.20 6.10
CA HIS A 83 18.44 4.42 6.54
C HIS A 83 17.55 5.59 7.01
N THR A 84 16.30 5.31 7.39
CA THR A 84 15.36 6.33 7.92
C THR A 84 15.62 6.70 9.36
N GLY A 85 16.40 5.89 10.10
CA GLY A 85 16.59 6.03 11.55
C GLY A 85 15.35 5.69 12.38
N ILE A 86 14.31 5.13 11.75
CA ILE A 86 13.04 4.77 12.40
C ILE A 86 13.03 3.28 12.70
N THR A 87 12.71 2.93 13.95
CA THR A 87 12.60 1.56 14.40
C THR A 87 11.14 1.10 14.47
N ILE A 88 10.93 -0.19 14.21
CA ILE A 88 9.66 -0.88 14.45
C ILE A 88 9.85 -1.82 15.64
N GLU A 89 9.21 -1.48 16.76
CA GLU A 89 9.29 -2.22 18.02
C GLU A 89 8.27 -3.38 18.10
N SER A 90 7.40 -3.51 17.10
CA SER A 90 6.40 -4.57 17.05
C SER A 90 7.07 -5.92 16.77
N LYS A 91 6.51 -7.00 17.34
CA LYS A 91 6.84 -8.40 16.99
C LYS A 91 5.98 -8.93 15.85
N TYR A 92 5.05 -8.13 15.36
CA TYR A 92 4.09 -8.50 14.32
C TYR A 92 3.94 -7.38 13.28
N VAL A 93 3.75 -7.77 12.03
CA VAL A 93 3.25 -6.91 10.95
C VAL A 93 1.81 -7.30 10.70
N SER A 94 0.90 -6.34 10.83
CA SER A 94 -0.53 -6.52 10.53
C SER A 94 -0.92 -5.48 9.48
N PRO A 95 -0.81 -5.80 8.18
CA PRO A 95 -1.29 -4.93 7.12
C PRO A 95 -2.82 -4.82 7.16
N ASP A 96 -3.35 -3.78 6.54
CA ASP A 96 -4.79 -3.56 6.48
C ASP A 96 -5.46 -4.59 5.57
N LEU A 97 -4.85 -4.88 4.40
CA LEU A 97 -5.30 -5.90 3.45
C LEU A 97 -4.12 -6.66 2.85
N VAL A 98 -4.35 -7.92 2.46
CA VAL A 98 -3.43 -8.74 1.66
C VAL A 98 -4.15 -9.49 0.55
N LEU A 99 -3.47 -9.63 -0.58
CA LEU A 99 -3.82 -10.58 -1.66
C LEU A 99 -2.77 -11.68 -1.69
N HIS A 100 -3.20 -12.91 -1.42
CA HIS A 100 -2.30 -14.06 -1.28
C HIS A 100 -3.05 -15.38 -1.42
N LYS A 101 -2.35 -16.48 -1.74
CA LYS A 101 -2.97 -17.82 -1.78
C LYS A 101 -3.35 -18.30 -0.40
N GLN A 102 -2.41 -18.33 0.54
CA GLN A 102 -2.65 -18.79 1.91
C GLN A 102 -1.54 -18.33 2.86
N GLN A 103 -1.82 -18.32 4.17
CA GLN A 103 -0.91 -17.77 5.18
C GLN A 103 0.41 -18.55 5.35
N ILE A 104 0.38 -19.87 5.11
CA ILE A 104 1.53 -20.78 5.30
C ILE A 104 2.48 -20.83 4.10
N ASP A 105 2.08 -20.24 2.98
CA ASP A 105 2.84 -20.27 1.73
C ASP A 105 3.64 -18.97 1.60
N SER A 106 4.96 -19.07 1.47
CA SER A 106 5.85 -17.93 1.27
C SER A 106 6.36 -17.82 -0.16
N SER A 107 5.82 -18.57 -1.12
CA SER A 107 6.22 -18.47 -2.52
C SER A 107 5.77 -17.15 -3.13
N THR A 108 6.65 -16.50 -3.91
CA THR A 108 6.37 -15.22 -4.60
C THR A 108 5.21 -15.34 -5.60
N ILE A 109 4.99 -16.52 -6.19
CA ILE A 109 3.84 -16.75 -7.06
C ILE A 109 2.51 -16.63 -6.31
N ASN A 110 2.54 -16.78 -4.99
CA ASN A 110 1.37 -16.89 -4.12
C ASN A 110 1.16 -15.67 -3.21
N GLN A 111 2.07 -14.70 -3.22
CA GLN A 111 1.99 -13.48 -2.40
C GLN A 111 1.98 -12.26 -3.32
N LYS A 112 0.79 -11.68 -3.55
CA LYS A 112 0.58 -10.66 -4.59
C LYS A 112 0.74 -9.25 -4.05
N LEU A 113 -0.19 -8.82 -3.19
CA LEU A 113 -0.19 -7.46 -2.66
C LEU A 113 -0.22 -7.48 -1.14
N ILE A 114 0.60 -6.64 -0.52
CA ILE A 114 0.46 -6.23 0.89
C ILE A 114 0.09 -4.75 0.92
N ILE A 115 -0.96 -4.38 1.67
CA ILE A 115 -1.57 -3.05 1.57
C ILE A 115 -1.68 -2.39 2.96
N GLU A 116 -1.26 -1.13 3.03
CA GLU A 116 -1.44 -0.24 4.18
C GLU A 116 -2.23 1.00 3.74
N ILE A 117 -3.26 1.36 4.50
CA ILE A 117 -4.20 2.43 4.20
C ILE A 117 -4.10 3.48 5.31
N LYS A 118 -3.88 4.75 4.93
CA LYS A 118 -3.88 5.88 5.87
C LYS A 118 -4.74 7.02 5.37
N ALA A 119 -5.53 7.56 6.28
CA ALA A 119 -6.37 8.70 6.03
C ALA A 119 -5.90 9.96 6.72
N GLY A 120 -6.01 11.07 6.00
CA GLY A 120 -5.65 12.38 6.48
C GLY A 120 -4.16 12.53 6.79
N ASN A 121 -3.84 13.60 7.52
CA ASN A 121 -2.48 14.07 7.69
C ASN A 121 -1.71 13.29 8.79
N LYS A 122 -1.13 12.13 8.47
CA LYS A 122 -0.29 11.35 9.41
C LYS A 122 1.11 11.94 9.60
N SER A 123 1.74 11.67 10.74
CA SER A 123 3.14 12.07 10.96
C SER A 123 4.12 11.34 10.04
N ASN A 124 5.31 11.93 9.80
CA ASN A 124 6.37 11.26 9.02
C ASN A 124 6.76 9.91 9.63
N LYS A 125 6.80 9.82 10.96
CA LYS A 125 7.12 8.57 11.68
C LYS A 125 6.10 7.47 11.39
N GLN A 126 4.81 7.80 11.33
CA GLN A 126 3.76 6.82 11.01
C GLN A 126 3.89 6.34 9.57
N ILE A 127 3.97 7.27 8.60
CA ILE A 127 4.13 6.92 7.18
C ILE A 127 5.37 6.06 6.97
N ALA A 128 6.51 6.44 7.56
CA ALA A 128 7.74 5.68 7.45
C ALA A 128 7.57 4.25 7.99
N LYS A 129 6.96 4.08 9.17
CA LYS A 129 6.70 2.74 9.73
C LYS A 129 5.87 1.89 8.77
N ASP A 130 4.85 2.45 8.13
CA ASP A 130 4.02 1.70 7.19
C ASP A 130 4.80 1.33 5.92
N ILE A 131 5.60 2.24 5.35
CA ILE A 131 6.49 1.92 4.22
C ILE A 131 7.52 0.84 4.59
N LEU A 132 8.08 0.88 5.80
CA LEU A 132 9.04 -0.13 6.27
C LEU A 132 8.39 -1.51 6.44
N LYS A 133 7.12 -1.57 6.87
CA LYS A 133 6.36 -2.82 6.88
C LYS A 133 6.14 -3.36 5.46
N LEU A 134 5.83 -2.48 4.50
CA LEU A 134 5.68 -2.89 3.10
C LEU A 134 7.00 -3.42 2.53
N ASN A 135 8.12 -2.75 2.81
CA ASN A 135 9.45 -3.26 2.45
C ASN A 135 9.70 -4.65 3.05
N TYR A 136 9.42 -4.83 4.35
CA TYR A 136 9.54 -6.15 4.98
C TYR A 136 8.63 -7.21 4.34
N GLY A 137 7.41 -6.82 3.95
CA GLY A 137 6.50 -7.70 3.21
C GLY A 137 7.09 -8.19 1.90
N ILE A 138 7.74 -7.30 1.14
CA ILE A 138 8.40 -7.66 -0.11
C ILE A 138 9.65 -8.51 0.15
N GLU A 139 10.50 -8.07 1.07
CA GLU A 139 11.84 -8.66 1.33
C GLU A 139 11.77 -10.01 2.03
N THR A 140 10.90 -10.16 3.03
CA THR A 140 10.87 -11.33 3.91
C THR A 140 9.64 -12.20 3.71
N LEU A 141 8.52 -11.60 3.31
CA LEU A 141 7.26 -12.32 3.10
C LEU A 141 6.93 -12.57 1.62
N ASN A 142 7.86 -12.20 0.72
CA ASN A 142 7.81 -12.47 -0.71
C ASN A 142 6.61 -11.89 -1.46
N PHE A 143 5.99 -10.83 -0.93
CA PHE A 143 4.95 -10.10 -1.66
C PHE A 143 5.53 -9.46 -2.92
N GLU A 144 4.81 -9.62 -4.03
CA GLU A 144 5.19 -9.05 -5.32
C GLU A 144 5.24 -7.51 -5.26
N PHE A 145 4.22 -6.90 -4.65
CA PHE A 145 4.13 -5.46 -4.42
C PHE A 145 3.66 -5.11 -3.01
N GLY A 146 4.19 -3.99 -2.51
CA GLY A 146 3.64 -3.29 -1.35
C GLY A 146 2.87 -2.05 -1.81
N VAL A 147 1.67 -1.82 -1.28
CA VAL A 147 0.85 -0.67 -1.66
C VAL A 147 0.54 0.19 -0.44
N PHE A 148 0.93 1.45 -0.50
CA PHE A 148 0.54 2.46 0.48
C PHE A 148 -0.57 3.33 -0.12
N ILE A 149 -1.76 3.27 0.46
CA ILE A 149 -2.91 4.04 0.02
C ILE A 149 -3.12 5.22 0.98
N SER A 150 -2.99 6.44 0.48
CA SER A 150 -3.32 7.65 1.22
C SER A 150 -4.65 8.23 0.76
N ILE A 151 -5.61 8.35 1.67
CA ILE A 151 -6.92 8.94 1.40
C ILE A 151 -7.06 10.32 2.09
N ASN A 152 -7.81 11.24 1.47
CA ASN A 152 -8.08 12.59 1.98
C ASN A 152 -6.83 13.40 2.35
N THR A 153 -5.76 13.21 1.59
CA THR A 153 -4.54 14.00 1.68
C THR A 153 -4.12 14.38 0.28
N ARG A 154 -3.67 15.60 0.06
CA ARG A 154 -3.12 16.00 -1.24
C ARG A 154 -1.86 15.19 -1.55
N PHE A 155 -1.72 14.73 -2.79
CA PHE A 155 -0.54 13.97 -3.23
C PHE A 155 0.77 14.72 -2.97
N THR A 156 0.81 16.04 -3.20
CA THR A 156 1.98 16.89 -2.92
C THR A 156 2.44 16.84 -1.46
N THR A 157 1.51 16.71 -0.52
CA THR A 157 1.81 16.53 0.91
C THR A 157 2.48 15.17 1.16
N ILE A 158 1.94 14.09 0.58
CA ILE A 158 2.52 12.75 0.72
C ILE A 158 3.89 12.67 0.07
N ASN A 159 4.03 13.18 -1.16
CA ASN A 159 5.29 13.25 -1.88
C ASN A 159 6.37 13.97 -1.06
N SER A 160 6.06 15.17 -0.55
CA SER A 160 7.00 15.95 0.28
C SER A 160 7.42 15.22 1.55
N LYS A 161 6.54 14.42 2.16
CA LYS A 161 6.87 13.64 3.37
C LYS A 161 7.74 12.45 3.04
N LEU A 162 7.46 11.72 1.97
CA LEU A 162 8.28 10.59 1.54
C LEU A 162 9.71 11.06 1.24
N LYS A 163 9.89 12.17 0.50
CA LYS A 163 11.21 12.77 0.27
C LYS A 163 11.95 13.14 1.57
N LYS A 164 11.23 13.61 2.60
CA LYS A 164 11.80 13.91 3.93
C LYS A 164 12.17 12.66 4.73
N ILE A 165 11.35 11.61 4.66
CA ILE A 165 11.59 10.34 5.36
C ILE A 165 12.83 9.66 4.79
N PHE A 166 12.94 9.61 3.47
CA PHE A 166 14.03 8.95 2.75
C PHE A 166 15.08 9.96 2.27
N ILE A 167 15.45 10.92 3.12
CA ILE A 167 16.47 11.93 2.78
C ILE A 167 17.85 11.31 2.50
N ASN A 168 18.14 10.18 3.12
CA ASN A 168 19.39 9.43 2.94
C ASN A 168 19.27 8.30 1.90
N LYS A 169 18.32 8.39 0.95
CA LYS A 169 18.11 7.37 -0.09
C LYS A 169 19.37 7.04 -0.89
N ASP A 170 20.29 7.99 -1.03
CA ASP A 170 21.54 7.80 -1.79
C ASP A 170 22.52 6.83 -1.10
N ARG A 171 22.22 6.40 0.14
CA ARG A 171 22.98 5.39 0.87
C ARG A 171 22.45 3.97 0.65
N LEU A 172 21.29 3.83 0.01
CA LEU A 172 20.66 2.53 -0.24
C LEU A 172 21.51 1.73 -1.23
N ASN A 173 21.56 0.42 -1.03
CA ASN A 173 22.15 -0.47 -2.01
C ASN A 173 21.19 -0.75 -3.18
N GLN A 174 21.69 -1.48 -4.20
CA GLN A 174 20.91 -1.78 -5.40
C GLN A 174 19.65 -2.60 -5.11
N GLU A 175 19.70 -3.56 -4.17
CA GLU A 175 18.55 -4.39 -3.82
C GLU A 175 17.48 -3.56 -3.11
N GLU A 176 17.86 -2.71 -2.15
CA GLU A 176 16.96 -1.80 -1.45
C GLU A 176 16.28 -0.82 -2.42
N THR A 177 17.08 -0.25 -3.32
CA THR A 177 16.59 0.62 -4.39
C THR A 177 15.61 -0.10 -5.31
N SER A 178 15.91 -1.35 -5.68
CA SER A 178 15.00 -2.16 -6.51
C SER A 178 13.67 -2.46 -5.83
N ARG A 179 13.63 -2.53 -4.49
CA ARG A 179 12.37 -2.71 -3.75
C ARG A 179 11.50 -1.45 -3.78
N PHE A 180 12.07 -0.27 -3.96
CA PHE A 180 11.29 0.97 -4.04
C PHE A 180 10.43 1.05 -5.30
N SER A 181 10.82 0.36 -6.39
CA SER A 181 9.97 0.26 -7.58
C SER A 181 8.75 -0.66 -7.36
N LYS A 182 8.83 -1.54 -6.36
CA LYS A 182 7.76 -2.46 -5.94
C LYS A 182 6.86 -1.91 -4.84
N ILE A 183 7.18 -0.73 -4.29
CA ILE A 183 6.33 -0.03 -3.34
C ILE A 183 5.54 1.01 -4.11
N ILE A 184 4.23 0.79 -4.26
CA ILE A 184 3.33 1.66 -5.00
C ILE A 184 2.61 2.60 -4.03
N ILE A 185 2.67 3.90 -4.31
CA ILE A 185 1.99 4.95 -3.57
C ILE A 185 0.74 5.33 -4.36
N VAL A 186 -0.42 5.01 -3.80
CA VAL A 186 -1.72 5.40 -4.35
C VAL A 186 -2.28 6.51 -3.47
N ASN A 187 -2.67 7.63 -4.07
CA ASN A 187 -3.36 8.70 -3.39
C ASN A 187 -4.75 8.88 -3.96
N TYR A 188 -5.77 8.77 -3.11
CA TYR A 188 -7.16 9.07 -3.46
C TYR A 188 -7.59 10.34 -2.71
N ASN A 189 -7.89 11.41 -3.44
CA ASN A 189 -8.33 12.66 -2.83
C ASN A 189 -9.28 13.42 -3.76
N ASN A 190 -10.55 13.56 -3.33
CA ASN A 190 -11.62 14.22 -4.10
C ASN A 190 -11.79 13.61 -5.50
N GLU A 191 -12.03 12.30 -5.58
CA GLU A 191 -12.25 11.55 -6.84
C GLU A 191 -11.07 11.59 -7.82
N ILE A 192 -9.92 12.11 -7.39
CA ILE A 192 -8.67 12.09 -8.14
C ILE A 192 -7.78 11.01 -7.53
N ILE A 193 -7.34 10.09 -8.39
CA ILE A 193 -6.33 9.10 -8.04
C ILE A 193 -5.00 9.50 -8.68
N GLU A 194 -3.95 9.51 -7.88
CA GLU A 194 -2.57 9.60 -8.34
C GLU A 194 -1.83 8.34 -7.90
N CYS A 195 -1.04 7.76 -8.80
CA CYS A 195 -0.30 6.53 -8.54
C CYS A 195 1.14 6.68 -9.03
N LYS A 196 2.13 6.39 -8.16
CA LYS A 196 3.55 6.34 -8.49
C LYS A 196 4.26 5.32 -7.61
N SER A 197 5.31 4.69 -8.10
CA SER A 197 6.23 3.96 -7.24
C SER A 197 6.98 4.89 -6.29
N LEU A 198 7.48 4.36 -5.18
CA LEU A 198 8.33 5.08 -4.26
C LEU A 198 9.64 5.50 -4.95
N TYR A 199 10.16 4.67 -5.86
CA TYR A 199 11.33 4.99 -6.69
C TYR A 199 11.11 6.25 -7.52
N GLU A 200 9.98 6.36 -8.24
CA GLU A 200 9.64 7.55 -9.04
C GLU A 200 9.42 8.80 -8.18
N ILE A 201 8.82 8.65 -6.99
CA ILE A 201 8.63 9.79 -6.07
C ILE A 201 9.96 10.31 -5.55
N LEU A 202 10.89 9.41 -5.28
CA LEU A 202 12.18 9.73 -4.70
C LEU A 202 13.22 10.17 -5.75
N GLU A 203 12.89 10.09 -7.05
CA GLU A 203 13.78 10.51 -8.15
C GLU A 203 15.15 9.84 -8.01
N ILE A 204 15.15 8.52 -7.83
CA ILE A 204 16.37 7.72 -7.74
C ILE A 204 16.82 7.40 -9.17
N ASP A 205 18.09 7.65 -9.47
CA ASP A 205 18.74 7.32 -10.75
C ASP A 205 19.26 5.87 -10.78
#